data_AF-A0A2U8FP24-F1
#
_entry.id   AF-A0A2U8FP24-F1
#
_cell.length_a   1.000
_cell.length_b   1.000
_cell.length_c   1.000
_cell.angle_alpha   90.00
_cell.angle_beta   90.00
_cell.angle_gamma   90.00
#
_symmetry.space_group_name_H-M   'P 1'
#
loop_
_entity.id
_entity.type
_entity.pdbx_description
1 polymer ?
#
loop_
_entity_poly.entity_id
_entity_poly.type
_entity_poly.pdbx_seq_one_letter_code
_entity_poly.pdbx_strand_id
1 'polypeptide(L)'
;MPVTAARRIQVAQQFVRFGFGEHVDENAPFYANDFLTQELTTTEVQAVLSIVPRFNAFVGVAVAGGTERFRGRIRGWKFGREASVPILVVTLPDWSHQVEEQPLGAPLGRPVDEAEHAALVAELKETFEHQLDAQRFGPHPSWGNAYAAWWR
;
A
#
# COMPACT_ATOMS: atom_id res chain seq x y z
N MET A 1 -15.60 -16.11 13.51
CA MET A 1 -16.35 -14.94 13.01
C MET A 1 -15.57 -14.33 11.85
N PRO A 2 -16.21 -13.92 10.74
CA PRO A 2 -15.49 -13.26 9.65
C PRO A 2 -14.86 -11.96 10.17
N VAL A 3 -13.63 -11.67 9.75
CA VAL A 3 -12.95 -10.43 10.13
C VAL A 3 -13.58 -9.30 9.33
N THR A 4 -14.32 -8.41 9.99
CA THR A 4 -14.88 -7.21 9.36
C THR A 4 -13.77 -6.25 8.92
N ALA A 5 -13.99 -5.48 7.86
CA ALA A 5 -13.05 -4.44 7.39
C ALA A 5 -12.59 -3.51 8.53
N ALA A 6 -13.50 -3.08 9.41
CA ALA A 6 -13.17 -2.24 10.57
C ALA A 6 -12.11 -2.87 11.49
N ARG A 7 -12.20 -4.18 11.73
CA ARG A 7 -11.22 -4.91 12.56
C ARG A 7 -9.88 -5.05 11.86
N ARG A 8 -9.86 -5.27 10.53
CA ARG A 8 -8.62 -5.31 9.73
C ARG A 8 -7.90 -3.97 9.78
N ILE A 9 -8.63 -2.87 9.59
CA ILE A 9 -8.11 -1.51 9.72
C ILE A 9 -7.49 -1.32 11.10
N GLN A 10 -8.23 -1.60 12.17
CA GLN A 10 -7.73 -1.41 13.54
C GLN A 10 -6.42 -2.17 13.81
N VAL A 11 -6.32 -3.42 13.37
CA VAL A 11 -5.12 -4.24 13.56
C VAL A 11 -3.95 -3.72 12.73
N ALA A 12 -4.18 -3.37 11.46
CA ALA A 12 -3.16 -2.80 10.59
C ALA A 12 -2.64 -1.46 11.12
N GLN A 13 -3.55 -0.62 11.63
CA GLN A 13 -3.23 0.64 12.28
C GLN A 13 -2.36 0.46 13.53
N GLN A 14 -2.66 -0.52 14.38
CA GLN A 14 -1.82 -0.85 15.54
C GLN A 14 -0.42 -1.28 15.12
N PHE A 15 -0.31 -2.09 14.07
CA PHE A 15 0.98 -2.57 13.57
C PHE A 15 1.84 -1.42 13.04
N VAL A 16 1.23 -0.49 12.30
CA VAL A 16 1.91 0.72 11.83
C VAL A 16 2.31 1.65 12.96
N ARG A 17 1.47 1.80 14.00
CA ARG A 17 1.85 2.55 15.21
C ARG A 17 3.05 1.94 15.91
N PHE A 18 3.20 0.61 15.93
CA PHE A 18 4.42 0.00 16.48
C PHE A 18 5.63 0.28 15.58
N GLY A 19 5.51 0.12 14.27
CA GLY A 19 6.65 0.31 13.36
C GLY A 19 7.11 1.76 13.16
N PHE A 20 6.21 2.72 13.38
CA PHE A 20 6.49 4.15 13.37
C PHE A 20 6.40 4.76 14.78
N GLY A 21 6.50 3.93 15.83
CA GLY A 21 6.25 4.30 17.23
C GLY A 21 6.96 5.56 17.65
N GLU A 22 8.27 5.65 17.43
CA GLU A 22 9.07 6.85 17.77
C GLU A 22 8.56 8.16 17.13
N HIS A 23 7.82 8.10 16.01
CA HIS A 23 7.27 9.25 15.28
C HIS A 23 5.77 9.49 15.56
N VAL A 24 5.11 8.56 16.23
CA VAL A 24 3.68 8.62 16.56
C VAL A 24 3.45 8.75 18.07
N ASP A 25 4.33 8.16 18.88
CA ASP A 25 4.36 8.16 20.34
C ASP A 25 5.83 8.04 20.81
N GLU A 26 6.41 9.16 21.25
CA GLU A 26 7.81 9.26 21.70
C GLU A 26 8.14 8.32 22.87
N ASN A 27 7.14 7.80 23.60
CA ASN A 27 7.32 6.89 24.73
C ASN A 27 7.03 5.42 24.36
N ALA A 28 6.92 5.09 23.07
CA ALA A 28 6.61 3.74 22.63
C ALA A 28 7.66 2.73 23.14
N PRO A 29 7.27 1.69 23.91
CA PRO A 29 8.20 0.72 24.50
C PRO A 29 8.75 -0.30 23.49
N PHE A 30 8.22 -0.31 22.27
CA PHE A 30 8.57 -1.25 21.22
C PHE A 30 8.44 -0.57 19.86
N TYR A 31 9.40 -0.82 18.98
CA TYR A 31 9.34 -0.41 17.58
C TYR A 31 9.92 -1.49 16.65
N ALA A 32 9.33 -1.61 15.46
CA ALA A 32 9.77 -2.54 14.42
C ALA A 32 10.30 -1.76 13.21
N ASN A 33 11.60 -1.86 12.95
CA ASN A 33 12.24 -1.12 11.86
C ASN A 33 11.91 -1.67 10.47
N ASP A 34 11.60 -2.97 10.41
CA ASP A 34 11.30 -3.71 9.20
C ASP A 34 9.99 -4.49 9.40
N PHE A 35 8.96 -4.08 8.68
CA PHE A 35 7.66 -4.74 8.73
C PHE A 35 6.83 -4.37 7.50
N LEU A 36 5.84 -5.21 7.20
CA LEU A 36 4.85 -4.90 6.19
C LEU A 36 3.49 -5.44 6.65
N THR A 37 2.42 -4.68 6.41
CA THR A 37 1.06 -5.17 6.67
C THR A 37 0.74 -6.38 5.79
N GLN A 38 -0.34 -7.08 6.13
CA GLN A 38 -1.01 -7.92 5.15
C GLN A 38 -1.53 -7.07 3.98
N GLU A 39 -1.97 -7.73 2.91
CA GLU A 39 -2.63 -7.08 1.77
C GLU A 39 -3.92 -6.42 2.24
N LEU A 40 -4.09 -5.14 1.90
CA LEU A 40 -5.18 -4.25 2.27
C LEU A 40 -5.84 -3.72 0.99
N THR A 41 -7.13 -3.45 1.08
CA THR A 41 -7.85 -2.66 0.06
C THR A 41 -7.43 -1.19 0.11
N THR A 42 -7.80 -0.41 -0.91
CA THR A 42 -7.55 1.05 -0.97
C THR A 42 -8.17 1.76 0.23
N THR A 43 -9.41 1.40 0.59
CA THR A 43 -10.07 1.92 1.81
C THR A 43 -9.23 1.65 3.06
N GLU A 44 -8.79 0.41 3.22
CA GLU A 44 -8.05 -0.02 4.41
C GLU A 44 -6.66 0.64 4.47
N VAL A 45 -5.94 0.71 3.36
CA VAL A 45 -4.59 1.30 3.34
C VAL A 45 -4.65 2.82 3.56
N GLN A 46 -5.66 3.53 3.04
CA GLN A 46 -5.83 4.96 3.27
C GLN A 46 -5.98 5.29 4.76
N ALA A 47 -6.76 4.49 5.48
CA ALA A 47 -6.94 4.63 6.92
C ALA A 47 -5.65 4.35 7.71
N VAL A 48 -4.77 3.51 7.16
CA VAL A 48 -3.47 3.16 7.76
C VAL A 48 -2.41 4.21 7.46
N LEU A 49 -2.28 4.65 6.20
CA LEU A 49 -1.32 5.67 5.77
C LEU A 49 -1.52 6.99 6.53
N SER A 50 -2.78 7.37 6.76
CA SER A 50 -3.14 8.61 7.46
C SER A 50 -2.71 8.66 8.94
N ILE A 51 -2.28 7.53 9.53
CA ILE A 51 -1.74 7.50 10.89
C ILE A 51 -0.37 8.14 10.97
N VAL A 52 0.44 8.02 9.92
CA VAL A 52 1.81 8.55 9.88
C VAL A 52 1.73 9.94 9.26
N PRO A 53 1.76 11.04 10.04
CA PRO A 53 1.47 12.37 9.50
C PRO A 53 2.54 12.78 8.50
N ARG A 54 3.81 12.61 8.90
CA ARG A 54 4.99 12.83 8.08
C ARG A 54 6.13 11.96 8.56
N PHE A 55 6.93 11.43 7.63
CA PHE A 55 8.18 10.72 7.91
C PHE A 55 9.10 10.92 6.71
N ASN A 56 10.23 11.61 6.86
CA ASN A 56 11.06 12.05 5.74
C ASN A 56 10.23 12.82 4.68
N ALA A 57 10.31 12.39 3.41
CA ALA A 57 9.48 12.89 2.30
C ALA A 57 8.05 12.32 2.29
N PHE A 58 7.77 11.24 3.04
CA PHE A 58 6.44 10.65 3.10
C PHE A 58 5.48 11.55 3.87
N VAL A 59 4.32 11.84 3.26
CA VAL A 59 3.20 12.57 3.89
C VAL A 59 1.95 11.71 3.81
N GLY A 60 1.52 11.14 4.95
CA GLY A 60 0.51 10.07 4.96
C GLY A 60 -0.82 10.44 4.31
N VAL A 61 -1.32 11.64 4.58
CA VAL A 61 -2.58 12.15 4.00
C VAL A 61 -2.46 12.35 2.49
N ALA A 62 -1.33 12.86 2.00
CA ALA A 62 -1.11 13.08 0.57
C ALA A 62 -1.01 11.74 -0.18
N VAL A 63 -0.25 10.79 0.37
CA VAL A 63 -0.10 9.46 -0.21
C VAL A 63 -1.43 8.70 -0.19
N ALA A 64 -2.20 8.78 0.91
CA ALA A 64 -3.56 8.22 0.97
C ALA A 64 -4.50 8.82 -0.10
N GLY A 65 -4.46 10.14 -0.32
CA GLY A 65 -5.23 10.76 -1.40
C GLY A 65 -4.80 10.28 -2.79
N GLY A 66 -3.50 10.05 -2.98
CA GLY A 66 -2.94 9.54 -4.23
C GLY A 66 -3.32 8.11 -4.58
N THR A 67 -3.64 7.25 -3.60
CA THR A 67 -4.03 5.85 -3.88
C THR A 67 -5.44 5.72 -4.47
N GLU A 68 -6.32 6.71 -4.27
CA GLU A 68 -7.74 6.64 -4.65
C GLU A 68 -7.93 6.38 -6.15
N ARG A 69 -7.08 6.96 -7.02
CA ARG A 69 -7.19 6.79 -8.48
C ARG A 69 -6.94 5.37 -8.99
N PHE A 70 -6.35 4.52 -8.14
CA PHE A 70 -6.06 3.12 -8.47
C PHE A 70 -7.10 2.15 -7.91
N ARG A 71 -8.12 2.67 -7.22
CA ARG A 71 -9.19 1.86 -6.64
C ARG A 71 -9.83 0.96 -7.70
N GLY A 72 -9.94 -0.33 -7.38
CA GLY A 72 -10.54 -1.34 -8.26
C GLY A 72 -9.74 -1.67 -9.54
N ARG A 73 -8.51 -1.15 -9.67
CA ARG A 73 -7.58 -1.47 -10.79
C ARG A 73 -6.40 -2.34 -10.37
N ILE A 74 -6.20 -2.45 -9.07
CA ILE A 74 -5.11 -3.20 -8.44
C ILE A 74 -5.69 -4.37 -7.64
N ARG A 75 -4.83 -5.31 -7.25
CA ARG A 75 -5.20 -6.39 -6.33
C ARG A 75 -5.23 -5.94 -4.87
N GLY A 76 -4.28 -5.09 -4.49
CA GLY A 76 -4.25 -4.53 -3.15
C GLY A 76 -2.91 -3.88 -2.81
N TRP A 77 -2.86 -3.37 -1.58
CA TRP A 77 -1.74 -2.61 -1.05
C TRP A 77 -1.13 -3.28 0.18
N LYS A 78 0.13 -3.00 0.44
CA LYS A 78 0.75 -3.26 1.73
C LYS A 78 1.59 -2.06 2.12
N PHE A 79 1.55 -1.67 3.38
CA PHE A 79 2.30 -0.54 3.88
C PHE A 79 3.16 -0.96 5.06
N GLY A 80 4.31 -0.31 5.22
CA GLY A 80 5.18 -0.55 6.36
C GLY A 80 6.50 0.17 6.23
N ARG A 81 7.55 -0.49 6.67
CA ARG A 81 8.89 0.06 6.75
C ARG A 81 9.91 -0.98 6.32
N GLU A 82 10.89 -0.59 5.53
CA GLU A 82 12.00 -1.43 5.11
C GLU A 82 13.27 -0.59 5.17
N ALA A 83 14.33 -1.10 5.81
CA ALA A 83 15.57 -0.38 6.07
C ALA A 83 15.31 1.01 6.70
N SER A 84 14.36 1.08 7.64
CA SER A 84 13.93 2.30 8.32
C SER A 84 13.30 3.39 7.45
N VAL A 85 12.86 3.08 6.23
CA VAL A 85 12.13 4.03 5.38
C VAL A 85 10.71 3.54 5.08
N PRO A 86 9.71 4.42 4.95
CA PRO A 86 8.36 4.03 4.59
C PRO A 86 8.36 3.38 3.21
N ILE A 87 7.62 2.28 3.11
CA ILE A 87 7.42 1.55 1.87
C ILE A 87 5.92 1.33 1.66
N LEU A 88 5.44 1.64 0.46
CA LEU A 88 4.10 1.30 -0.01
C LEU A 88 4.23 0.35 -1.19
N VAL A 89 3.76 -0.88 -1.00
CA VAL A 89 3.77 -1.93 -2.02
C VAL A 89 2.39 -2.02 -2.64
N VAL A 90 2.33 -1.99 -3.97
CA VAL A 90 1.14 -2.27 -4.77
C VAL A 90 1.28 -3.63 -5.42
N THR A 91 0.25 -4.45 -5.32
CA THR A 91 0.17 -5.73 -6.03
C THR A 91 -0.79 -5.58 -7.20
N LEU A 92 -0.34 -5.91 -8.40
CA LEU A 92 -1.16 -5.85 -9.60
C LEU A 92 -1.92 -7.18 -9.79
N PRO A 93 -3.11 -7.13 -10.41
CA PRO A 93 -3.89 -8.33 -10.71
C PRO A 93 -3.32 -9.02 -11.96
N ASP A 94 -3.10 -10.33 -11.92
CA ASP A 94 -2.80 -11.13 -13.11
C ASP A 94 -4.08 -11.37 -13.94
N TRP A 95 -5.23 -11.36 -13.26
CA TRP A 95 -6.55 -11.54 -13.86
C TRP A 95 -7.51 -10.45 -13.40
N SER A 96 -8.39 -10.01 -14.29
CA SER A 96 -9.40 -8.96 -14.01
C SER A 96 -10.34 -9.23 -12.83
N HIS A 97 -10.45 -10.48 -12.36
CA HIS A 97 -11.23 -10.84 -11.17
C HIS A 97 -10.46 -10.74 -9.84
N GLN A 98 -9.16 -10.44 -9.91
CA GLN A 98 -8.28 -10.32 -8.72
C GLN A 98 -8.19 -8.90 -8.20
N VAL A 99 -8.95 -7.96 -8.76
CA VAL A 99 -8.98 -6.58 -8.25
C VAL A 99 -9.58 -6.54 -6.86
N GLU A 100 -9.14 -5.59 -6.07
CA GLU A 100 -9.65 -5.37 -4.73
C GLU A 100 -11.18 -5.16 -4.70
N GLU A 101 -11.78 -5.40 -3.53
CA GLU A 101 -13.20 -5.15 -3.27
C GLU A 101 -14.17 -5.91 -4.20
N GLN A 102 -13.71 -6.92 -4.95
CA GLN A 102 -14.60 -7.70 -5.82
C GLN A 102 -15.62 -8.56 -5.03
N PRO A 103 -16.88 -8.62 -5.50
CA PRO A 103 -17.88 -9.49 -4.90
C PRO A 103 -17.47 -10.97 -4.99
N LEU A 104 -17.73 -11.73 -3.92
CA LEU A 104 -17.60 -13.19 -3.93
C LEU A 104 -18.49 -13.78 -5.03
N GLY A 105 -17.89 -14.50 -5.98
CA GLY A 105 -18.61 -15.14 -7.09
C GLY A 105 -18.56 -14.38 -8.42
N ALA A 106 -17.68 -13.39 -8.58
CA ALA A 106 -17.41 -12.79 -9.87
C ALA A 106 -17.01 -13.85 -10.92
N PRO A 107 -17.43 -13.70 -12.20
CA PRO A 107 -17.11 -14.66 -13.25
C PRO A 107 -15.58 -14.80 -13.44
N LEU A 108 -15.16 -15.92 -14.01
CA LEU A 108 -13.76 -16.13 -14.42
C LEU A 108 -13.34 -14.95 -15.32
N GLY A 109 -12.51 -14.07 -14.77
CA GLY A 109 -12.03 -12.89 -15.50
C GLY A 109 -11.14 -13.27 -16.68
N ARG A 110 -10.80 -12.29 -17.52
CA ARG A 110 -9.72 -12.41 -18.50
C ARG A 110 -8.35 -12.11 -17.86
N PRO A 111 -7.25 -12.68 -18.39
CA PRO A 111 -5.90 -12.21 -18.07
C PRO A 111 -5.79 -10.72 -18.35
N VAL A 112 -5.02 -10.01 -17.54
CA VAL A 112 -4.72 -8.60 -17.81
C VAL A 112 -3.62 -8.54 -18.86
N ASP A 113 -3.81 -7.70 -19.88
CA ASP A 113 -2.86 -7.58 -20.98
C ASP A 113 -1.60 -6.84 -20.53
N GLU A 114 -0.44 -7.19 -21.07
CA GLU A 114 0.86 -6.58 -20.69
C GLU A 114 0.87 -5.06 -20.92
N ALA A 115 0.18 -4.59 -21.96
CA ALA A 115 0.01 -3.16 -22.23
C ALA A 115 -0.82 -2.45 -21.15
N GLU A 116 -1.84 -3.10 -20.59
CA GLU A 116 -2.65 -2.56 -19.48
C GLU A 116 -1.82 -2.49 -18.19
N HIS A 117 -1.01 -3.51 -17.90
CA HIS A 117 -0.04 -3.48 -16.79
C HIS A 117 0.99 -2.38 -16.97
N ALA A 118 1.62 -2.27 -18.13
CA ALA A 118 2.64 -1.27 -18.39
C ALA A 118 2.09 0.16 -18.23
N ALA A 119 0.86 0.40 -18.71
CA ALA A 119 0.18 1.69 -18.54
C ALA A 119 -0.11 1.99 -17.06
N LEU A 120 -0.59 1.00 -16.30
CA LEU A 120 -0.85 1.15 -14.86
C LEU A 120 0.45 1.39 -14.08
N VAL A 121 1.53 0.67 -14.39
CA VAL A 121 2.85 0.87 -13.77
C VAL A 121 3.41 2.26 -14.07
N ALA A 122 3.25 2.76 -15.30
CA ALA A 122 3.66 4.12 -15.65
C ALA A 122 2.88 5.18 -14.86
N GLU A 123 1.57 4.99 -14.70
CA GLU A 123 0.72 5.90 -13.92
C GLU A 123 1.05 5.86 -12.41
N LEU A 124 1.34 4.67 -11.88
CA LEU A 124 1.82 4.49 -10.50
C LEU A 124 3.16 5.19 -10.29
N LYS A 125 4.11 5.02 -11.22
CA LYS A 125 5.41 5.68 -11.17
C LYS A 125 5.27 7.19 -11.19
N GLU A 126 4.49 7.73 -12.14
CA GLU A 126 4.21 9.16 -12.24
C GLU A 126 3.60 9.70 -10.93
N THR A 127 2.61 8.99 -10.39
CA THR A 127 1.95 9.43 -9.16
C THR A 127 2.89 9.40 -7.96
N PHE A 128 3.64 8.32 -7.75
CA PHE A 128 4.46 8.19 -6.56
C PHE A 128 5.80 8.95 -6.66
N GLU A 129 6.54 8.83 -7.76
CA GLU A 129 7.84 9.50 -7.89
C GLU A 129 7.72 11.00 -8.17
N HIS A 130 6.78 11.42 -9.01
CA HIS A 130 6.74 12.80 -9.48
C HIS A 130 5.73 13.68 -8.73
N GLN A 131 4.66 13.12 -8.18
CA GLN A 131 3.61 13.88 -7.49
C GLN A 131 3.64 13.74 -5.96
N LEU A 132 4.21 12.64 -5.44
CA LEU A 132 4.20 12.31 -4.00
C LEU A 132 5.60 12.14 -3.41
N ASP A 133 6.62 12.60 -4.12
CA ASP A 133 8.02 12.66 -3.65
C ASP A 133 8.61 11.31 -3.19
N ALA A 134 8.12 10.18 -3.73
CA ALA A 134 8.80 8.91 -3.55
C ALA A 134 10.15 8.97 -4.26
N GLN A 135 11.24 8.67 -3.55
CA GLN A 135 12.57 8.71 -4.14
C GLN A 135 12.80 7.62 -5.18
N ARG A 136 12.04 6.53 -5.07
CA ARG A 136 12.11 5.38 -5.98
C ARG A 136 10.77 4.70 -6.07
N PHE A 137 10.42 4.27 -7.27
CA PHE A 137 9.36 3.34 -7.57
C PHE A 137 9.89 2.22 -8.49
N GLY A 138 9.56 0.97 -8.18
CA GLY A 138 10.03 -0.15 -9.00
C GLY A 138 9.54 -1.51 -8.51
N PRO A 139 9.91 -2.60 -9.22
CA PRO A 139 9.48 -3.94 -8.86
C PRO A 139 9.99 -4.32 -7.47
N HIS A 140 9.13 -4.95 -6.67
CA HIS A 140 9.50 -5.44 -5.35
C HIS A 140 10.20 -6.81 -5.47
N PRO A 141 11.40 -7.02 -4.86
CA PRO A 141 12.23 -8.20 -5.10
C PRO A 141 11.59 -9.53 -4.67
N SER A 142 10.71 -9.50 -3.67
CA SER A 142 10.14 -10.70 -3.05
C SER A 142 8.76 -11.13 -3.58
N TRP A 143 8.08 -10.30 -4.38
CA TRP A 143 6.71 -10.58 -4.82
C TRP A 143 6.57 -10.37 -6.32
N GLY A 144 6.21 -11.45 -7.02
CA GLY A 144 5.86 -11.39 -8.44
C GLY A 144 4.66 -10.47 -8.65
N ASN A 145 4.75 -9.63 -9.68
CA ASN A 145 3.74 -8.64 -10.05
C ASN A 145 3.42 -7.59 -8.97
N ALA A 146 4.41 -7.26 -8.13
CA ALA A 146 4.31 -6.19 -7.14
C ALA A 146 5.36 -5.11 -7.40
N TYR A 147 4.96 -3.87 -7.16
CA TYR A 147 5.81 -2.68 -7.24
C TYR A 147 5.79 -1.96 -5.90
N ALA A 148 6.84 -1.21 -5.60
CA ALA A 148 6.94 -0.50 -4.35
C ALA A 148 7.46 0.92 -4.56
N ALA A 149 6.96 1.83 -3.73
CA ALA A 149 7.42 3.20 -3.56
C ALA A 149 8.18 3.31 -2.23
N TRP A 150 9.33 3.99 -2.23
CA TRP A 150 10.15 4.23 -1.03
C TRP A 150 10.40 5.73 -0.81
N TRP A 151 10.30 6.18 0.44
CA TRP A 151 10.51 7.58 0.85
C TRP A 151 11.67 7.69 1.86
N ARG A 152 12.89 8.01 1.41
CA ARG A 152 13.99 8.28 2.34
C ARG A 152 14.05 9.73 2.80
#